data_AF-A0A0A2MDS0-F1
#
_entry.id   AF-A0A0A2MDS0-F1
#
_cell.length_a   1.000
_cell.length_b   1.000
_cell.length_c   1.000
_cell.angle_alpha   90.00
_cell.angle_beta   90.00
_cell.angle_gamma   90.00
#
_symmetry.space_group_name_H-M   'P 1'
#
loop_
_entity.id
_entity.type
_entity.pdbx_description
1 polymer ?
#
loop_
_entity_poly.entity_id
_entity_poly.type
_entity_poly.pdbx_seq_one_letter_code
_entity_poly.pdbx_strand_id
1 'polypeptide(L)'
;MPTFLRKVKHLALLRSFVTPLVKLHDDTLYKIQHDGRTIYLEKLLNEYYQVTGYDTQNHEATKLIYIDDLPDVEKLYIYQNEETEVSFLEDDGDDNEDDVFLDADNESYVSYSWIIFMPDTISFEEIKLRALVDSYRYAGKKYTIQTYTP
;
A
#
# COMPACT_ATOMS: atom_id res chain seq x y z
N MET A 1 11.71 42.34 12.21
CA MET A 1 13.03 42.15 12.83
C MET A 1 13.61 43.51 13.25
N PRO A 2 14.32 43.59 14.39
CA PRO A 2 14.98 44.83 14.82
C PRO A 2 16.10 45.26 13.86
N THR A 3 16.26 46.57 13.66
CA THR A 3 17.18 47.17 12.68
C THR A 3 18.66 46.79 12.90
N PHE A 4 19.09 46.67 14.16
CA PHE A 4 20.49 46.40 14.52
C PHE A 4 21.00 44.99 14.16
N LEU A 5 20.09 44.01 13.99
CA LEU A 5 20.45 42.61 13.71
C LEU A 5 20.51 42.29 12.21
N ARG A 6 20.23 43.25 11.32
CA ARG A 6 20.11 43.06 9.86
C ARG A 6 21.45 42.84 9.13
N LYS A 7 22.53 42.50 9.83
CA LYS A 7 23.84 42.20 9.24
C LYS A 7 23.79 40.85 8.50
N VAL A 8 24.36 40.79 7.30
CA VAL A 8 24.31 39.60 6.41
C VAL A 8 24.72 38.30 7.11
N LYS A 9 25.74 38.33 7.98
CA LYS A 9 26.21 37.17 8.74
C LYS A 9 25.17 36.61 9.72
N HIS A 10 24.40 37.47 10.41
CA HIS A 10 23.35 37.01 11.33
C HIS A 10 22.13 36.46 10.57
N LEU A 11 21.82 37.03 9.40
CA LEU A 11 20.80 36.48 8.50
C LEU A 11 21.19 35.10 7.94
N ALA A 12 22.46 34.90 7.59
CA ALA A 12 22.96 33.59 7.15
C ALA A 12 22.86 32.54 8.27
N LEU A 13 23.27 32.89 9.50
CA LEU A 13 23.16 32.01 10.66
C LEU A 13 21.71 31.65 11.01
N LEU A 14 20.80 32.62 10.99
CA LEU A 14 19.38 32.37 11.22
C LEU A 14 18.78 31.48 10.10
N ARG A 15 19.18 31.70 8.85
CA ARG A 15 18.79 30.81 7.74
C ARG A 15 19.29 29.39 7.96
N SER A 16 20.54 29.16 8.37
CA SER A 16 21.04 27.79 8.62
C SER A 16 20.28 27.04 9.74
N PHE A 17 19.68 27.74 10.70
CA PHE A 17 18.79 27.11 11.69
C PHE A 17 17.35 26.92 11.19
N VAL A 18 16.84 27.80 10.34
CA VAL A 18 15.47 27.73 9.80
C VAL A 18 15.35 26.74 8.64
N THR A 19 16.36 26.61 7.77
CA THR A 19 16.34 25.68 6.63
C THR A 19 16.02 24.22 7.00
N PRO A 20 16.63 23.57 8.02
CA PRO A 20 16.26 22.21 8.39
C PRO A 20 14.85 22.11 8.96
N LEU A 21 14.34 23.16 9.63
CA LEU A 21 12.97 23.20 10.15
C LEU A 21 11.93 23.32 9.04
N VAL A 22 12.19 24.16 8.03
CA VAL A 22 11.34 24.29 6.84
C VAL A 22 11.33 22.97 6.06
N LYS A 23 12.50 22.38 5.80
CA LYS A 23 12.57 21.07 5.14
C LYS A 23 11.79 19.99 5.92
N LEU A 24 11.94 19.93 7.25
CA LEU A 24 11.19 18.98 8.07
C LEU A 24 9.69 19.22 8.00
N HIS A 25 9.25 20.48 7.96
CA HIS A 25 7.84 20.84 7.79
C HIS A 25 7.29 20.38 6.44
N ASP A 26 8.00 20.67 5.35
CA ASP A 26 7.63 20.31 3.98
C ASP A 26 7.60 18.77 3.81
N ASP A 27 8.66 18.07 4.27
CA ASP A 27 8.76 16.60 4.27
C ASP A 27 7.62 15.95 5.10
N THR A 28 7.19 16.59 6.19
CA THR A 28 6.08 16.09 7.03
C THR A 28 4.72 16.36 6.41
N LEU A 29 4.53 17.54 5.82
CA LEU A 29 3.29 17.92 5.15
C LEU A 29 3.02 17.01 3.95
N TYR A 30 4.06 16.71 3.15
CA TYR A 30 4.00 15.75 2.06
C TYR A 30 3.55 14.36 2.54
N LYS A 31 4.15 13.86 3.64
CA LYS A 31 3.75 12.55 4.21
C LYS A 31 2.31 12.52 4.72
N ILE A 32 1.79 13.62 5.26
CA ILE A 32 0.38 13.72 5.69
C ILE A 32 -0.56 13.80 4.47
N GLN A 33 -0.14 14.43 3.38
CA GLN A 33 -0.87 14.47 2.11
C GLN A 33 -0.90 13.10 1.41
N HIS A 34 0.06 12.22 1.70
CA HIS A 34 0.16 10.88 1.15
C HIS A 34 0.08 9.79 2.24
N ASP A 35 -1.02 9.78 3.00
CA ASP A 35 -1.32 8.76 4.01
C ASP A 35 -1.55 7.36 3.38
N GLY A 36 -1.52 6.28 4.18
CA GLY A 36 -1.63 4.89 3.73
C GLY A 36 -2.98 4.45 3.12
N ARG A 37 -3.89 5.38 2.82
CA ARG A 37 -5.15 5.09 2.11
C ARG A 37 -4.87 4.95 0.61
N THR A 38 -5.60 4.05 -0.05
CA THR A 38 -5.45 3.70 -1.48
C THR A 38 -5.23 4.93 -2.38
N ILE A 39 -6.19 5.86 -2.42
CA ILE A 39 -6.15 7.09 -3.25
C ILE A 39 -4.88 7.92 -3.00
N TYR A 40 -4.40 8.01 -1.76
CA TYR A 40 -3.24 8.82 -1.41
C TYR A 40 -1.92 8.16 -1.85
N LEU A 41 -1.86 6.83 -1.82
CA LEU A 41 -0.75 6.05 -2.34
C LEU A 41 -0.74 6.04 -3.87
N GLU A 42 -1.90 5.92 -4.53
CA GLU A 42 -2.03 6.12 -5.98
C GLU A 42 -1.49 7.49 -6.38
N LYS A 43 -1.92 8.57 -5.71
CA LYS A 43 -1.41 9.93 -5.95
C LYS A 43 0.11 10.01 -5.79
N LEU A 44 0.65 9.48 -4.69
CA LEU A 44 2.09 9.46 -4.44
C LEU A 44 2.88 8.75 -5.55
N LEU A 45 2.39 7.59 -6.01
CA LEU A 45 3.06 6.83 -7.06
C LEU A 45 3.04 7.58 -8.41
N ASN A 46 1.89 8.14 -8.81
CA ASN A 46 1.80 8.90 -10.06
C ASN A 46 2.71 10.15 -10.05
N GLU A 47 2.81 10.84 -8.91
CA GLU A 47 3.68 12.00 -8.72
C GLU A 47 5.17 11.61 -8.72
N TYR A 48 5.53 10.55 -7.99
CA TYR A 48 6.91 10.08 -7.86
C TYR A 48 7.51 9.64 -9.21
N TYR A 49 6.72 8.92 -10.01
CA TYR A 49 7.13 8.48 -11.36
C TYR A 49 6.89 9.54 -12.47
N GLN A 50 6.41 10.74 -12.11
CA GLN A 50 6.17 11.84 -13.05
C GLN A 50 5.33 11.42 -14.26
N VAL A 51 4.22 10.73 -13.97
CA VAL A 51 3.32 10.16 -14.98
C VAL A 51 2.87 11.23 -15.98
N THR A 52 3.02 10.94 -17.28
CA THR A 52 2.78 11.94 -18.33
C THR A 52 1.30 12.29 -18.42
N GLY A 53 0.97 13.57 -18.22
CA GLY A 53 -0.42 14.05 -18.23
C GLY A 53 -1.16 13.92 -16.91
N TYR A 54 -0.50 13.46 -15.84
CA TYR A 54 -1.09 13.33 -14.51
C TYR A 54 -1.40 14.69 -13.86
N ASP A 55 -2.60 14.85 -13.32
CA ASP A 55 -3.03 16.02 -12.54
C ASP A 55 -3.62 15.61 -11.19
N THR A 56 -3.00 16.12 -10.12
CA THR A 56 -3.41 15.96 -8.72
C THR A 56 -4.89 16.30 -8.44
N GLN A 57 -5.45 17.26 -9.18
CA GLN A 57 -6.84 17.72 -9.05
C GLN A 57 -7.81 16.79 -9.79
N ASN A 58 -7.38 16.22 -10.92
CA ASN A 58 -8.16 15.34 -11.78
C ASN A 58 -7.63 13.88 -11.71
N HIS A 59 -7.35 13.41 -10.50
CA HIS A 59 -6.67 12.13 -10.24
C HIS A 59 -7.35 10.94 -10.95
N GLU A 60 -8.65 10.74 -10.77
CA GLU A 60 -9.36 9.59 -11.36
C GLU A 60 -9.35 9.56 -12.90
N ALA A 61 -9.21 10.72 -13.54
CA ALA A 61 -9.20 10.84 -15.01
C ALA A 61 -7.79 10.80 -15.61
N THR A 62 -6.74 10.88 -14.79
CA THR A 62 -5.34 11.05 -15.24
C THR A 62 -4.35 10.08 -14.60
N LYS A 63 -4.77 9.26 -13.63
CA LYS A 63 -3.92 8.21 -13.03
C LYS A 63 -3.63 7.11 -14.05
N LEU A 64 -2.35 6.75 -14.18
CA LEU A 64 -1.90 5.54 -14.90
C LEU A 64 -1.37 4.49 -13.92
N ILE A 65 -0.87 4.91 -12.75
CA ILE A 65 -0.58 3.97 -11.66
C ILE A 65 -1.82 3.93 -10.77
N TYR A 66 -2.42 2.75 -10.61
CA TYR A 66 -3.61 2.57 -9.78
C TYR A 66 -3.50 1.31 -8.92
N ILE A 67 -4.37 1.22 -7.93
CA ILE A 67 -4.46 0.11 -6.99
C ILE A 67 -5.85 -0.49 -7.12
N ASP A 68 -5.92 -1.81 -7.25
CA ASP A 68 -7.17 -2.55 -7.22
C ASP A 68 -7.14 -3.65 -6.14
N ASP A 69 -8.31 -4.11 -5.75
CA ASP A 69 -8.45 -5.27 -4.90
C ASP A 69 -8.10 -6.56 -5.66
N LEU A 70 -7.87 -7.67 -4.95
CA LEU A 70 -7.68 -8.95 -5.62
C LEU A 70 -9.02 -9.44 -6.19
N PRO A 71 -9.02 -10.10 -7.37
CA PRO A 71 -10.22 -10.79 -7.84
C PRO A 71 -10.63 -11.86 -6.82
N ASP A 72 -11.91 -11.91 -6.49
CA ASP A 72 -12.48 -12.97 -5.66
C ASP A 72 -12.16 -14.34 -6.28
N VAL A 73 -11.44 -15.18 -5.53
CA VAL A 73 -11.19 -16.56 -5.94
C VAL A 73 -12.51 -17.32 -5.91
N GLU A 74 -12.84 -18.06 -6.98
CA GLU A 74 -14.01 -18.93 -7.02
C GLU A 74 -13.95 -19.93 -5.86
N LYS A 75 -14.78 -19.70 -4.84
CA LYS A 75 -14.90 -20.59 -3.69
C LYS A 75 -15.65 -21.84 -4.13
N LEU A 76 -14.94 -22.96 -4.22
CA LEU A 76 -15.56 -24.27 -4.35
C LEU A 76 -16.25 -24.60 -3.02
N TYR A 77 -17.52 -24.20 -2.89
CA TYR A 77 -18.37 -24.71 -1.83
C TYR A 77 -18.74 -26.16 -2.15
N ILE A 78 -18.12 -27.07 -1.41
CA ILE A 78 -18.49 -28.49 -1.43
C ILE A 78 -19.78 -28.58 -0.61
N TYR A 79 -20.91 -28.82 -1.30
CA TYR A 79 -22.20 -29.11 -0.69
C TYR A 79 -22.61 -30.53 -1.06
N GLN A 80 -23.00 -31.32 -0.06
CA GLN A 80 -23.72 -32.57 -0.27
C GLN A 80 -25.23 -32.32 -0.21
N ASN A 81 -26.02 -33.05 -1.00
CA ASN A 81 -27.49 -32.86 -1.06
C ASN A 81 -28.22 -33.15 0.27
N GLU A 82 -27.52 -33.72 1.25
CA GLU A 82 -28.06 -34.11 2.56
C GLU A 82 -27.81 -33.04 3.65
N GLU A 83 -26.95 -32.05 3.39
CA GLU A 83 -26.50 -31.01 4.34
C GLU A 83 -27.52 -29.84 4.49
N THR A 84 -28.80 -30.16 4.69
CA THR A 84 -29.85 -29.14 4.93
C THR A 84 -29.80 -28.58 6.36
N GLU A 85 -29.10 -29.25 7.29
CA GLU A 85 -28.89 -28.80 8.66
C GLU A 85 -27.40 -28.59 8.96
N VAL A 86 -27.10 -27.68 9.89
CA VAL A 86 -25.73 -27.28 10.24
C VAL A 86 -25.10 -28.39 11.08
N SER A 87 -24.45 -29.36 10.41
CA SER A 87 -23.69 -30.40 11.08
C SER A 87 -22.36 -29.85 11.59
N PHE A 88 -22.05 -30.10 12.86
CA PHE A 88 -20.71 -29.95 13.41
C PHE A 88 -19.99 -31.29 13.28
N LEU A 89 -18.65 -31.27 13.14
CA LEU A 89 -17.85 -32.48 13.32
C LEU A 89 -17.89 -32.83 14.82
N GLU A 90 -18.74 -33.79 15.20
CA GLU A 90 -18.73 -34.36 16.54
C GLU A 90 -17.57 -35.37 16.64
N ASP A 91 -16.75 -35.18 17.66
CA ASP A 91 -15.71 -36.13 18.07
C ASP A 91 -16.37 -37.32 18.77
N ASP A 92 -16.80 -38.30 17.96
CA ASP A 92 -17.35 -39.59 18.41
C ASP A 92 -16.21 -40.46 19.00
N GLY A 93 -15.71 -40.03 20.17
CA GLY A 93 -14.50 -40.55 20.76
C GLY A 93 -14.54 -42.05 21.11
N ASP A 94 -13.59 -42.79 20.53
CA ASP A 94 -12.97 -43.98 21.13
C ASP A 94 -11.48 -43.99 20.72
N ASP A 95 -10.60 -43.94 21.72
CA ASP A 95 -9.14 -43.67 21.67
C ASP A 95 -8.42 -43.84 20.30
N ASN A 96 -7.79 -42.77 19.78
CA ASN A 96 -6.37 -42.72 19.33
C ASN A 96 -5.98 -41.32 18.75
N GLU A 97 -5.37 -40.47 19.58
CA GLU A 97 -4.35 -39.40 19.37
C GLU A 97 -4.25 -38.52 18.08
N ASP A 98 -5.05 -38.67 17.03
CA ASP A 98 -5.00 -37.84 15.81
C ASP A 98 -6.28 -36.99 15.66
N ASP A 99 -6.31 -35.80 16.27
CA ASP A 99 -7.29 -34.74 15.98
C ASP A 99 -7.29 -34.45 14.47
N VAL A 100 -8.36 -34.82 13.76
CA VAL A 100 -8.46 -34.60 12.29
C VAL A 100 -8.80 -33.14 12.00
N PHE A 101 -7.78 -32.28 12.08
CA PHE A 101 -7.85 -30.94 11.55
C PHE A 101 -7.96 -30.98 10.02
N LEU A 102 -8.82 -30.12 9.46
CA LEU A 102 -8.80 -29.81 8.03
C LEU A 102 -7.54 -28.99 7.72
N ASP A 103 -6.38 -29.63 7.64
CA ASP A 103 -5.16 -29.00 7.14
C ASP A 103 -5.24 -28.90 5.62
N ALA A 104 -5.72 -27.76 5.14
CA ALA A 104 -5.53 -27.38 3.77
C ALA A 104 -4.07 -26.93 3.61
N ASP A 105 -3.20 -27.84 3.12
CA ASP A 105 -1.80 -27.58 2.70
C ASP A 105 -1.61 -26.30 1.86
N ASN A 106 -2.70 -25.78 1.28
CA ASN A 106 -2.76 -24.65 0.38
C ASN A 106 -3.37 -23.35 0.99
N GLU A 107 -3.81 -23.35 2.26
CA GLU A 107 -4.45 -22.17 2.89
C GLU A 107 -3.51 -20.98 3.12
N SER A 108 -2.19 -21.18 2.98
CA SER A 108 -1.17 -20.14 3.09
C SER A 108 -0.61 -19.67 1.75
N TYR A 109 -1.39 -19.71 0.67
CA TYR A 109 -1.05 -18.91 -0.52
C TYR A 109 -1.16 -17.42 -0.19
N VAL A 110 0.01 -16.84 0.12
CA VAL A 110 0.31 -15.44 0.46
C VAL A 110 -0.81 -14.49 0.04
N SER A 111 -1.78 -14.30 0.93
CA SER A 111 -2.97 -13.50 0.64
C SER A 111 -2.58 -12.04 0.52
N TYR A 112 -2.23 -11.61 -0.70
CA TYR A 112 -2.11 -10.21 -1.03
C TYR A 112 -3.47 -9.55 -0.78
N SER A 113 -3.46 -8.33 -0.28
CA SER A 113 -4.70 -7.61 0.01
C SER A 113 -5.10 -6.65 -1.10
N TRP A 114 -4.18 -6.32 -2.00
CA TRP A 114 -4.37 -5.42 -3.12
C TRP A 114 -3.21 -5.59 -4.13
N ILE A 115 -3.43 -5.10 -5.34
CA ILE A 115 -2.50 -5.15 -6.47
C ILE A 115 -2.12 -3.72 -6.85
N ILE A 116 -0.84 -3.44 -7.08
CA ILE A 116 -0.38 -2.22 -7.75
C ILE A 116 -0.30 -2.49 -9.24
N PHE A 117 -1.05 -1.74 -10.04
CA PHE A 117 -0.94 -1.74 -11.49
C PHE A 117 0.02 -0.63 -11.94
N MET A 118 1.14 -1.04 -12.51
CA MET A 118 2.14 -0.17 -13.12
C MET A 118 2.03 -0.27 -14.64
N PRO A 119 1.99 0.84 -15.40
CA PRO A 119 2.03 0.77 -16.85
C PRO A 119 3.45 0.37 -17.31
N ASP A 120 3.51 -0.53 -18.30
CA ASP A 120 4.76 -1.03 -18.91
C ASP A 120 5.66 0.07 -19.52
N THR A 121 5.06 1.20 -19.89
CA THR A 121 5.75 2.41 -20.36
C THR A 121 6.70 3.05 -19.34
N ILE A 122 6.57 2.74 -18.05
CA ILE A 122 7.39 3.32 -16.97
C ILE A 122 8.45 2.31 -16.54
N SER A 123 9.72 2.66 -16.72
CA SER A 123 10.84 1.90 -16.15
C SER A 123 10.95 2.17 -14.64
N PHE A 124 10.80 1.13 -13.82
CA PHE A 124 10.95 1.20 -12.37
C PHE A 124 11.84 0.09 -11.81
N GLU A 125 12.49 0.38 -10.69
CA GLU A 125 13.24 -0.61 -9.92
C GLU A 125 12.36 -1.13 -8.79
N GLU A 126 12.03 -2.42 -8.82
CA GLU A 126 11.08 -3.05 -7.89
C GLU A 126 11.46 -2.84 -6.41
N ILE A 127 12.75 -2.91 -6.07
CA ILE A 127 13.26 -2.70 -4.71
C ILE A 127 12.92 -1.29 -4.20
N LYS A 128 13.05 -0.26 -5.06
CA LYS A 128 12.72 1.13 -4.71
C LYS A 128 11.22 1.34 -4.61
N LEU A 129 10.44 0.77 -5.52
CA LEU A 129 8.98 0.80 -5.48
C LEU A 129 8.46 0.17 -4.18
N ARG A 130 9.00 -1.00 -3.80
CA ARG A 130 8.63 -1.68 -2.55
C ARG A 130 9.01 -0.86 -1.31
N ALA A 131 10.24 -0.36 -1.24
CA ALA A 131 10.69 0.49 -0.13
C ALA A 131 9.85 1.77 0.03
N LEU A 132 9.42 2.37 -1.09
CA LEU A 132 8.51 3.51 -1.10
C LEU A 132 7.14 3.13 -0.52
N VAL A 133 6.52 2.08 -1.05
CA VAL A 133 5.20 1.60 -0.61
C VAL A 133 5.20 1.17 0.86
N ASP A 134 6.19 0.39 1.30
CA ASP A 134 6.30 -0.08 2.69
C ASP A 134 6.52 1.06 3.70
N SER A 135 6.94 2.26 3.26
CA SER A 135 7.04 3.44 4.12
C SER A 135 5.70 4.15 4.40
N TYR A 136 4.66 3.88 3.60
CA TYR A 136 3.33 4.49 3.71
C TYR A 136 2.20 3.47 4.00
N ARG A 137 2.39 2.20 3.64
CA ARG A 137 1.38 1.14 3.81
C ARG A 137 1.08 0.86 5.29
N TYR A 138 -0.18 0.60 5.61
CA TYR A 138 -0.58 0.02 6.90
C TYR A 138 0.21 -1.27 7.23
N ALA A 139 0.54 -1.43 8.52
CA ALA A 139 1.23 -2.62 9.01
C ALA A 139 0.42 -3.90 8.71
N GLY A 140 1.12 -5.01 8.44
CA GLY A 140 0.51 -6.29 8.06
C GLY A 140 0.26 -6.46 6.55
N LYS A 141 -0.31 -5.45 5.87
CA LYS A 141 -0.61 -5.46 4.42
C LYS A 141 -1.36 -6.74 3.98
N LYS A 142 -1.06 -7.40 2.84
CA LYS A 142 0.14 -7.43 1.96
C LYS A 142 -0.16 -6.83 0.56
N TYR A 143 0.81 -6.72 -0.38
CA TYR A 143 0.55 -6.33 -1.79
C TYR A 143 1.46 -7.03 -2.81
N THR A 144 0.96 -7.12 -4.05
CA THR A 144 1.73 -7.55 -5.23
C THR A 144 1.79 -6.42 -6.27
N ILE A 145 2.74 -6.48 -7.20
CA ILE A 145 2.93 -5.50 -8.27
C ILE A 145 2.72 -6.22 -9.59
N GLN A 146 1.87 -5.68 -10.45
CA GLN A 146 1.61 -6.18 -11.80
C GLN A 146 1.85 -5.08 -12.82
N THR A 147 2.40 -5.46 -13.98
CA THR A 147 2.56 -4.56 -15.12
C THR A 147 1.41 -4.75 -16.10
N TYR A 148 0.83 -3.66 -16.60
CA TYR A 148 -0.19 -3.69 -17.64
C TYR A 148 0.20 -2.81 -18.83
N THR A 149 -0.34 -3.12 -20.01
CA THR A 149 -0.22 -2.25 -21.20
C THR A 149 -1.46 -1.35 -21.25
N PRO A 150 -1.30 0.00 -21.28
CA PRO A 150 -2.40 0.96 -21.24
C PRO A 150 -3.12 1.17 -22.58
#